data_AF-A0A8J9YWH1-F1
#
_entry.id   AF-A0A8J9YWH1-F1
#
_cell.length_a   1.000
_cell.length_b   1.000
_cell.length_c   1.000
_cell.angle_alpha   90.00
_cell.angle_beta   90.00
_cell.angle_gamma   90.00
#
_symmetry.space_group_name_H-M   'P 1'
#
loop_
_entity.id
_entity.type
_entity.pdbx_description
1 polymer ?
#
loop_
_entity_poly.entity_id
_entity_poly.type
_entity_poly.pdbx_seq_one_letter_code
_entity_poly.pdbx_strand_id
1 'polypeptide(L)'
;MWPCITFMFSINNFCYQEELQGPNQNVGYRKMWRCLLREYRLNVRRNDKLKPYGFCLHGCIDGYSRRCMWLHVGTTNKDAAVVATLYLNTVNQLEGCPQLVRSDPGTENVVVAAMQCSFHCNH
;
A
#
# COMPACT_ATOMS: atom_id res chain seq x y z
N MET A 1 26.54 -2.76 -7.04
CA MET A 1 25.61 -2.08 -6.11
C MET A 1 24.24 -1.86 -6.78
N TRP A 2 23.65 -2.91 -7.39
CA TRP A 2 22.44 -2.80 -8.21
C TRP A 2 21.62 -4.10 -8.10
N PRO A 3 20.65 -4.16 -7.17
CA PRO A 3 19.40 -4.87 -7.49
C PRO A 3 18.12 -4.19 -6.95
N CYS A 4 18.21 -3.29 -5.98
CA CYS A 4 17.07 -2.90 -5.14
C CYS A 4 15.99 -2.07 -5.86
N ILE A 5 16.38 -1.18 -6.78
CA ILE A 5 15.43 -0.30 -7.49
C ILE A 5 14.59 -1.11 -8.50
N THR A 6 15.24 -1.94 -9.31
CA THR A 6 14.58 -2.83 -10.28
C THR A 6 13.63 -3.82 -9.59
N PHE A 7 14.05 -4.35 -8.44
CA PHE A 7 13.22 -5.19 -7.57
C PHE A 7 11.97 -4.46 -7.07
N MET A 8 12.13 -3.23 -6.55
CA MET A 8 11.01 -2.40 -6.09
C MET A 8 10.03 -2.07 -7.23
N PHE A 9 10.56 -1.73 -8.41
CA PHE A 9 9.75 -1.46 -9.60
C PHE A 9 8.99 -2.70 -10.10
N SER A 10 9.63 -3.88 -10.08
CA SER A 10 9.03 -5.15 -10.45
C SER A 10 7.87 -5.52 -9.53
N ILE A 11 8.04 -5.41 -8.21
CA ILE A 11 6.96 -5.69 -7.24
C ILE A 11 5.83 -4.66 -7.37
N ASN A 12 6.14 -3.37 -7.54
CA ASN A 12 5.12 -2.33 -7.72
C ASN A 12 4.27 -2.57 -8.98
N ASN A 13 4.89 -2.94 -10.11
CA ASN A 13 4.15 -3.29 -11.33
C ASN A 13 3.31 -4.55 -11.13
N PHE A 14 3.85 -5.60 -10.49
CA PHE A 14 3.09 -6.80 -10.18
C PHE A 14 1.86 -6.48 -9.30
N CYS A 15 2.03 -5.72 -8.22
CA CYS A 15 0.94 -5.31 -7.34
C CYS A 15 -0.14 -4.50 -8.10
N TYR A 16 0.27 -3.57 -8.97
CA TYR A 16 -0.67 -2.78 -9.76
C TYR A 16 -1.47 -3.65 -10.75
N GLN A 17 -0.79 -4.46 -11.56
CA GLN A 17 -1.41 -5.27 -12.62
C GLN A 17 -2.25 -6.42 -12.06
N GLU A 18 -1.69 -7.22 -11.14
CA GLU A 18 -2.31 -8.49 -10.71
C GLU A 18 -3.22 -8.38 -9.48
N GLU A 19 -3.00 -7.40 -8.59
CA GLU A 19 -3.78 -7.24 -7.35
C GLU A 19 -4.75 -6.06 -7.39
N LEU A 20 -4.43 -4.93 -8.03
CA LEU A 20 -5.35 -3.77 -8.08
C LEU A 20 -6.32 -3.83 -9.27
N GLN A 21 -5.84 -4.27 -10.45
CA GLN A 21 -6.63 -4.34 -11.69
C GLN A 21 -7.04 -5.76 -12.11
N GLY A 22 -6.22 -6.78 -11.84
CA GLY A 22 -6.51 -8.18 -12.20
C GLY A 22 -7.68 -8.82 -11.43
N PRO A 23 -8.11 -10.05 -11.78
CA PRO A 23 -9.27 -10.73 -11.17
C PRO A 23 -9.07 -11.15 -9.71
N ASN A 24 -7.92 -10.86 -9.11
CA ASN A 24 -7.51 -11.33 -7.78
C ASN A 24 -7.62 -10.25 -6.68
N GLN A 25 -8.40 -9.18 -6.90
CA GLN A 25 -8.45 -7.98 -6.04
C GLN A 25 -8.78 -8.26 -4.56
N ASN A 26 -9.44 -9.39 -4.29
CA ASN A 26 -9.85 -9.85 -2.96
C ASN A 26 -8.84 -10.82 -2.30
N VAL A 27 -7.74 -11.17 -2.99
CA VAL A 27 -6.68 -12.06 -2.47
C VAL A 27 -5.60 -11.26 -1.74
N GLY A 28 -5.27 -10.08 -2.27
CA GLY A 28 -4.48 -9.02 -1.65
C GLY A 28 -3.12 -9.48 -1.10
N TYR A 29 -2.76 -8.96 0.07
CA TYR A 29 -1.44 -9.13 0.71
C TYR A 29 -0.94 -10.60 0.76
N ARG A 30 -1.82 -11.61 0.74
CA ARG A 30 -1.47 -13.05 0.76
C ARG A 30 -0.94 -13.61 -0.57
N LYS A 31 -1.16 -12.95 -1.71
CA LYS A 31 -0.59 -13.36 -3.01
C LYS A 31 0.73 -12.64 -3.29
N MET A 32 0.83 -11.33 -3.04
CA MET A 32 2.14 -10.64 -2.94
C MET A 32 3.09 -11.41 -2.00
N TRP A 33 2.60 -11.86 -0.84
CA TRP A 33 3.38 -12.70 0.08
C TRP A 33 3.97 -13.96 -0.57
N ARG A 34 3.17 -14.65 -1.39
CA ARG A 34 3.60 -15.86 -2.10
C ARG A 34 4.61 -15.54 -3.20
N CYS A 35 4.50 -14.40 -3.88
CA CYS A 35 5.49 -13.95 -4.86
C CYS A 35 6.83 -13.59 -4.19
N LEU A 36 6.80 -12.80 -3.10
CA LEU A 36 8.00 -12.51 -2.29
C LEU A 36 8.70 -13.79 -1.79
N LEU A 37 7.92 -14.79 -1.39
CA LEU A 37 8.45 -16.06 -0.90
C LEU A 37 8.94 -17.00 -2.01
N ARG A 38 8.24 -17.11 -3.15
CA ARG A 38 8.61 -18.02 -4.25
C ARG A 38 9.70 -17.45 -5.14
N GLU A 39 9.47 -16.25 -5.67
CA GLU A 39 10.32 -15.65 -6.70
C GLU A 39 11.64 -15.16 -6.12
N TYR A 40 11.57 -14.57 -4.93
CA TYR A 40 12.70 -13.89 -4.30
C TYR A 40 13.22 -14.59 -3.03
N ARG A 41 12.68 -15.78 -2.69
CA ARG A 41 13.04 -16.60 -1.52
C ARG A 41 13.00 -15.87 -0.16
N LEU A 42 12.23 -14.78 -0.05
CA LEU A 42 12.18 -13.95 1.15
C LEU A 42 11.21 -14.54 2.20
N ASN A 43 11.75 -15.30 3.15
CA ASN A 43 11.00 -15.88 4.28
C ASN A 43 10.77 -14.87 5.43
N VAL A 44 10.00 -13.82 5.17
CA VAL A 44 10.00 -12.58 5.98
C VAL A 44 9.20 -12.71 7.30
N ARG A 45 8.02 -13.35 7.32
CA ARG A 45 6.91 -13.15 8.32
C ARG A 45 6.37 -11.69 8.38
N ARG A 46 5.22 -11.46 9.03
CA ARG A 46 4.35 -10.27 8.82
C ARG A 46 5.03 -8.89 9.08
N ASN A 47 4.61 -7.89 8.28
CA ASN A 47 4.86 -6.44 8.29
C ASN A 47 6.28 -5.85 8.42
N ASP A 48 7.17 -6.36 9.27
CA ASP A 48 8.38 -5.59 9.64
C ASP A 48 9.70 -6.04 8.99
N LYS A 49 9.82 -7.28 8.51
CA LYS A 49 11.13 -7.81 8.08
C LYS A 49 11.55 -7.49 6.64
N LEU A 50 10.89 -6.52 6.00
CA LEU A 50 11.43 -5.87 4.81
C LEU A 50 12.30 -4.63 5.17
N LYS A 51 12.15 -4.08 6.39
CA LYS A 51 13.01 -3.01 6.91
C LYS A 51 14.51 -3.35 6.91
N PRO A 52 14.98 -4.59 7.24
CA PRO A 52 16.39 -4.97 7.11
C PRO A 52 16.93 -4.94 5.68
N TYR A 53 16.06 -5.00 4.67
CA TYR A 53 16.40 -4.88 3.25
C TYR A 53 16.20 -3.45 2.71
N GLY A 54 15.84 -2.50 3.57
CA GLY A 54 15.56 -1.11 3.20
C GLY A 54 14.21 -0.89 2.51
N PHE A 55 13.26 -1.82 2.62
CA PHE A 55 11.94 -1.72 1.99
C PHE A 55 10.81 -1.59 3.02
N CYS A 56 9.84 -0.74 2.70
CA CYS A 56 8.63 -0.47 3.49
C CYS A 56 7.41 -0.72 2.60
N LEU A 57 6.40 -1.42 3.14
CA LEU A 57 5.17 -1.73 2.43
C LEU A 57 4.04 -0.80 2.88
N HIS A 58 3.55 -0.01 1.94
CA HIS A 58 2.39 0.86 2.09
C HIS A 58 1.19 0.19 1.44
N GLY A 59 0.11 -0.06 2.17
CA GLY A 59 -1.06 -0.68 1.58
C GLY A 59 -2.33 -0.47 2.39
N CYS A 60 -3.45 -0.40 1.68
CA CYS A 60 -4.77 -0.29 2.27
C CYS A 60 -5.71 -1.34 1.68
N ILE A 61 -6.63 -1.82 2.51
CA ILE A 61 -7.63 -2.83 2.18
C ILE A 61 -8.97 -2.27 2.66
N ASP A 62 -9.98 -2.29 1.81
CA ASP A 62 -11.34 -1.94 2.22
C ASP A 62 -11.86 -2.97 3.23
N GLY A 63 -12.40 -2.48 4.35
CA GLY A 63 -12.95 -3.30 5.42
C GLY A 63 -14.16 -4.13 4.98
N TYR A 64 -14.97 -3.61 4.05
CA TYR A 64 -16.21 -4.24 3.58
C TYR A 64 -15.96 -5.27 2.49
N SER A 65 -15.50 -4.85 1.31
CA SER A 65 -15.28 -5.72 0.14
C SER A 65 -14.05 -6.62 0.26
N ARG A 66 -13.15 -6.34 1.22
CA ARG A 66 -11.83 -6.98 1.36
C ARG A 66 -10.88 -6.71 0.18
N ARG A 67 -11.24 -5.79 -0.72
CA ARG A 67 -10.45 -5.39 -1.89
C ARG A 67 -9.19 -4.65 -1.47
N CYS A 68 -8.07 -4.95 -2.13
CA CYS A 68 -6.86 -4.15 -2.02
C CYS A 68 -7.06 -2.80 -2.74
N MET A 69 -6.93 -1.69 -2.01
CA MET A 69 -7.20 -0.33 -2.51
C MET A 69 -5.94 0.30 -3.13
N TRP A 70 -4.79 0.09 -2.47
CA TRP A 70 -3.47 0.33 -3.01
C TRP A 70 -2.45 -0.59 -2.33
N LEU A 71 -1.34 -0.86 -3.01
CA LEU A 71 -0.21 -1.62 -2.47
C LEU A 71 1.07 -1.15 -3.16
N HIS A 72 2.01 -0.60 -2.39
CA HIS A 72 3.21 0.07 -2.88
C HIS A 72 4.41 -0.24 -1.98
N VAL A 73 5.53 -0.61 -2.60
CA VAL A 73 6.84 -0.79 -1.97
C VAL A 73 7.63 0.50 -2.13
N GLY A 74 7.97 1.13 -1.00
CA GLY A 74 8.88 2.28 -0.94
C GLY A 74 10.12 1.96 -0.10
N THR A 75 11.03 2.92 0.03
CA THR A 75 12.26 2.78 0.86
C THR A 75 12.10 3.32 2.28
N THR A 76 11.11 4.18 2.53
CA THR A 76 10.82 4.79 3.83
C THR A 76 9.37 4.55 4.26
N ASN A 77 9.16 4.42 5.57
CA ASN A 77 7.84 4.39 6.21
C ASN A 77 7.52 5.69 6.96
N LYS A 78 8.40 6.69 6.92
CA LYS A 78 8.27 7.94 7.69
C LYS A 78 7.73 9.12 6.87
N ASP A 79 7.63 8.95 5.55
CA ASP A 79 7.19 10.01 4.65
C ASP A 79 5.67 10.00 4.50
N ALA A 80 5.02 10.96 5.17
CA ALA A 80 3.58 11.15 5.09
C ALA A 80 3.09 11.59 3.69
N ALA A 81 3.96 12.20 2.87
CA ALA A 81 3.59 12.62 1.52
C ALA A 81 3.38 11.40 0.59
N VAL A 82 4.13 10.31 0.79
CA VAL A 82 3.94 9.05 0.05
C VAL A 82 2.56 8.45 0.37
N VAL A 83 2.21 8.33 1.66
CA VAL A 83 0.93 7.76 2.09
C VAL A 83 -0.24 8.63 1.62
N ALA A 84 -0.12 9.96 1.75
CA ALA A 84 -1.11 10.92 1.28
C ALA A 84 -1.30 10.90 -0.24
N THR A 85 -0.22 10.77 -1.01
CA THR A 85 -0.29 10.65 -2.48
C THR A 85 -0.99 9.37 -2.91
N LEU A 86 -0.69 8.23 -2.27
CA LEU A 86 -1.37 6.96 -2.52
C LEU A 86 -2.87 7.07 -2.20
N TYR A 87 -3.21 7.69 -1.07
CA TYR A 87 -4.59 7.92 -0.65
C TYR A 87 -5.38 8.79 -1.66
N LEU A 88 -4.84 9.95 -2.06
CA LEU A 88 -5.48 10.82 -3.06
C LEU A 88 -5.61 10.15 -4.43
N ASN A 89 -4.59 9.41 -4.87
CA ASN A 89 -4.64 8.66 -6.12
C ASN A 89 -5.77 7.62 -6.11
N THR A 90 -5.98 6.92 -4.99
CA THR A 90 -7.09 5.97 -4.84
C THR A 90 -8.46 6.67 -4.82
N VAL A 91 -8.61 7.79 -4.10
CA VAL A 91 -9.85 8.59 -4.11
C VAL A 91 -10.20 9.05 -5.53
N ASN A 92 -9.21 9.51 -6.29
CA ASN A 92 -9.39 9.92 -7.68
C ASN A 92 -9.67 8.75 -8.64
N GLN A 93 -9.02 7.60 -8.47
CA GLN A 93 -9.21 6.40 -9.31
C GLN A 93 -10.56 5.69 -9.09
N LEU A 94 -11.14 5.82 -7.89
CA LEU A 94 -12.41 5.20 -7.53
C LEU A 94 -13.57 6.21 -7.53
N GLU A 95 -13.31 7.46 -7.90
CA GLU A 95 -14.28 8.58 -7.92
C GLU A 95 -15.10 8.69 -6.62
N GLY A 96 -14.45 8.47 -5.47
CA GLY A 96 -15.15 8.37 -4.19
C GLY A 96 -14.26 8.50 -2.96
N CYS A 97 -14.78 9.18 -1.93
CA CYS A 97 -14.12 9.33 -0.63
C CYS A 97 -14.53 8.20 0.34
N PRO A 98 -13.61 7.58 1.09
CA PRO A 98 -13.97 6.62 2.13
C PRO A 98 -14.73 7.30 3.28
N GLN A 99 -15.72 6.59 3.84
CA GLN A 99 -16.46 7.04 5.03
C GLN A 99 -15.66 6.88 6.33
N LEU A 100 -14.73 5.93 6.38
CA LEU A 100 -13.89 5.69 7.55
C LEU A 100 -12.50 5.22 7.11
N VAL A 101 -11.46 5.89 7.59
CA VAL A 101 -10.08 5.45 7.46
C VAL A 101 -9.59 5.01 8.83
N ARG A 102 -9.09 3.78 8.94
CA ARG A 102 -8.47 3.26 10.17
C ARG A 102 -7.00 2.95 9.90
N SER A 103 -6.12 3.62 10.63
CA SER A 103 -4.68 3.38 10.63
C SER A 103 -4.16 3.22 12.06
N ASP A 104 -2.93 2.71 12.20
CA ASP A 104 -2.21 2.76 13.46
C ASP A 104 -1.76 4.20 13.79
N PRO A 105 -1.57 4.55 15.07
CA PRO A 105 -1.08 5.87 15.48
C PRO A 105 0.37 6.05 15.00
N GLY A 106 0.56 6.81 13.93
CA GLY A 106 1.85 7.05 13.28
C GLY A 106 1.87 8.40 12.55
N THR A 107 3.04 9.05 12.55
CA THR A 107 3.23 10.38 11.92
C THR A 107 3.01 10.36 10.42
N GLU A 108 3.24 9.22 9.78
CA GLU A 108 3.02 8.97 8.36
C GLU A 108 1.53 9.06 7.95
N ASN A 109 0.61 8.88 8.90
CA ASN A 109 -0.84 8.89 8.64
C ASN A 109 -1.49 10.26 8.94
N VAL A 110 -0.76 11.22 9.52
CA VAL A 110 -1.32 12.52 9.95
C VAL A 110 -1.89 13.32 8.78
N VAL A 111 -1.24 13.28 7.61
CA VAL A 111 -1.71 13.98 6.41
C VAL A 111 -2.99 13.35 5.86
N VAL A 112 -3.10 12.01 5.88
CA VAL A 112 -4.32 11.29 5.49
C VAL A 112 -5.48 11.62 6.44
N ALA A 113 -5.23 11.72 7.74
CA ALA A 113 -6.25 12.16 8.71
C ALA A 113 -6.75 13.58 8.41
N ALA A 114 -5.84 14.53 8.12
CA ALA A 114 -6.21 15.89 7.74
C ALA A 114 -7.01 15.94 6.41
N MET A 115 -6.64 15.15 5.42
CA MET A 115 -7.38 15.01 4.16
C MET A 115 -8.79 14.44 4.40
N GLN A 116 -8.92 13.38 5.20
CA GLN A 116 -10.20 12.77 5.55
C GLN A 116 -11.13 13.78 6.26
N CYS A 117 -10.62 14.53 7.25
CA CYS A 117 -11.37 15.62 7.88
C CYS A 117 -11.80 16.67 6.84
N SER A 118 -10.90 17.06 5.94
CA SER A 118 -11.20 18.06 4.90
C SER A 118 -12.31 17.60 3.94
N PHE A 119 -12.33 16.32 3.55
CA PHE A 119 -13.40 15.78 2.71
C PHE A 119 -14.76 15.71 3.42
N HIS A 120 -14.77 15.50 4.74
CA HIS A 120 -16.02 15.42 5.52
C HIS A 120 -16.50 16.77 6.06
N CYS A 121 -15.66 17.80 6.10
CA CYS A 121 -16.07 19.16 6.48
C CYS A 121 -16.63 19.99 5.31
N ASN A 122 -16.46 19.55 4.06
CA ASN A 122 -16.91 20.25 2.85
C ASN A 122 -18.13 19.57 2.19
N HIS A 123 -18.93 18.81 2.95
CA HIS A 123 -20.03 17.97 2.48
C HIS A 123 -21.30 18.18 3.32
#